data_AF-A0A9E6MSD2-F1
#
_entry.id   AF-A0A9E6MSD2-F1
#
_cell.length_a   1.000
_cell.length_b   1.000
_cell.length_c   1.000
_cell.angle_alpha   90.00
_cell.angle_beta   90.00
_cell.angle_gamma   90.00
#
_symmetry.space_group_name_H-M   'P 1'
#
loop_
_entity.id
_entity.type
_entity.pdbx_description
1 polymer ?
#
loop_
_entity_poly.entity_id
_entity_poly.type
_entity_poly.pdbx_seq_one_letter_code
_entity_poly.pdbx_strand_id
1 'polypeptide(L)'
;MALGSSPDALVIERLTVRPDRIVCDLRVSPSAPTITSPGLVRRVLADYPTLLDHACVNDEGDTFAAVADHTSLPHLVEHLVIDAQVRQAAQAAAVAEPLPSASSVHGANRAGEAAPPFRAAAKKSTMYVGTTEWVDRFAGHAVVEVSYTDDLTALRSFRDAVCAVNHLVKEGVYDDCSSRL
;
A
#
# COMPACT_ATOMS: atom_id res chain seq x y z
N MET A 1 12.23 36.39 -6.24
CA MET A 1 10.90 35.79 -6.04
C MET A 1 11.11 34.31 -5.78
N ALA A 2 10.88 33.84 -4.56
CA ALA A 2 10.95 32.41 -4.26
C ALA A 2 9.77 31.73 -4.98
N LEU A 3 10.06 30.76 -5.84
CA LEU A 3 9.05 29.81 -6.30
C LEU A 3 8.59 29.07 -5.04
N GLY A 4 7.46 29.51 -4.47
CA GLY A 4 6.88 28.84 -3.31
C GLY A 4 6.60 27.40 -3.69
N SER A 5 7.24 26.45 -2.99
CA SER A 5 6.93 25.03 -3.15
C SER A 5 5.43 24.86 -2.94
N SER A 6 4.73 24.35 -3.95
CA SER A 6 3.29 24.10 -3.84
C SER A 6 3.06 23.16 -2.65
N PRO A 7 2.08 23.46 -1.77
CA PRO A 7 1.82 22.62 -0.60
C PRO A 7 1.54 21.18 -1.04
N ASP A 8 1.93 20.22 -0.19
CA ASP A 8 1.67 18.81 -0.44
C ASP A 8 0.15 18.55 -0.54
N ALA A 9 -0.24 17.63 -1.43
CA ALA A 9 -1.64 17.30 -1.66
C ALA A 9 -2.25 16.59 -0.45
N LEU A 10 -1.45 15.77 0.23
CA LEU A 10 -1.80 15.01 1.41
C LEU A 10 -0.76 15.21 2.51
N VAL A 11 -1.22 15.36 3.75
CA VAL A 11 -0.39 15.41 4.96
C VAL A 11 -0.94 14.40 5.96
N ILE A 12 -0.06 13.59 6.54
CA ILE A 12 -0.39 12.77 7.71
C ILE A 12 -0.41 13.68 8.92
N GLU A 13 -1.58 13.86 9.54
CA GLU A 13 -1.71 14.66 10.77
C GLU A 13 -1.36 13.83 12.00
N ARG A 14 -1.76 12.56 11.99
CA ARG A 14 -1.56 11.65 13.12
C ARG A 14 -1.62 10.19 12.65
N LEU A 15 -0.76 9.37 13.23
CA LEU A 15 -0.82 7.91 13.14
C LEU A 15 -1.03 7.35 14.54
N THR A 16 -2.08 6.55 14.70
CA THR A 16 -2.40 5.85 15.95
C THR A 16 -2.30 4.36 15.73
N VAL A 17 -1.37 3.71 16.42
CA VAL A 17 -1.23 2.25 16.38
C VAL A 17 -2.20 1.62 17.39
N ARG A 18 -3.09 0.76 16.91
CA ARG A 18 -4.00 -0.06 17.72
C ARG A 18 -3.59 -1.53 17.57
N PRO A 19 -4.04 -2.45 18.46
CA PRO A 19 -3.60 -3.85 18.42
C PRO A 19 -3.81 -4.59 17.09
N ASP A 20 -4.81 -4.18 16.30
CA ASP A 20 -5.25 -4.85 15.08
C ASP A 20 -5.12 -3.99 13.81
N ARG A 21 -4.89 -2.68 13.95
CA ARG A 21 -4.85 -1.72 12.84
C ARG A 21 -4.10 -0.45 13.18
N ILE A 22 -3.63 0.23 12.15
CA ILE A 22 -3.15 1.61 12.25
C ILE A 22 -4.26 2.53 11.74
N VAL A 23 -4.54 3.58 12.50
CA VAL A 23 -5.46 4.66 12.12
C VAL A 23 -4.61 5.86 11.68
N CYS A 24 -4.79 6.29 10.45
CA CYS A 24 -4.09 7.42 9.84
C CYS A 24 -5.07 8.56 9.59
N ASP A 25 -4.90 9.65 10.34
CA ASP A 25 -5.62 10.90 10.09
C ASP A 25 -4.88 11.67 8.99
N LEU A 26 -5.57 11.91 7.88
CA LEU A 26 -5.07 12.60 6.70
C LEU A 26 -5.74 13.96 6.54
N ARG A 27 -4.93 14.96 6.21
CA ARG A 27 -5.41 16.24 5.67
C ARG A 27 -5.15 16.29 4.17
N VAL A 28 -6.21 16.51 3.41
CA VAL A 28 -6.18 16.78 1.97
C VAL A 28 -6.16 18.29 1.77
N SER A 29 -5.18 18.78 0.99
CA SER A 29 -5.07 20.21 0.68
C SER A 29 -6.29 20.67 -0.15
N PRO A 30 -6.85 21.86 0.11
CA PRO A 30 -7.95 22.42 -0.68
C PRO A 30 -7.54 22.72 -2.14
N SER A 31 -6.24 22.84 -2.42
CA SER A 31 -5.71 23.02 -3.78
C SER A 31 -5.41 21.70 -4.50
N ALA A 32 -5.56 20.56 -3.82
CA ALA A 32 -5.32 19.25 -4.40
C ALA A 32 -6.59 18.69 -5.07
N PRO A 33 -6.44 17.84 -6.09
CA PRO A 33 -7.57 17.05 -6.57
C PRO A 33 -8.06 16.14 -5.44
N THR A 34 -9.37 16.15 -5.15
CA THR A 34 -9.94 15.27 -4.11
C THR A 34 -10.22 13.86 -4.61
N ILE A 35 -10.34 13.71 -5.94
CA ILE A 35 -10.65 12.47 -6.65
C ILE A 35 -9.49 12.16 -7.61
N THR A 36 -9.18 10.88 -7.80
CA THR A 36 -8.20 10.40 -8.76
C THR A 36 -8.65 10.68 -10.19
N SER A 37 -7.75 10.44 -11.15
CA SER A 37 -8.05 10.58 -12.57
C SER A 37 -7.35 9.47 -13.35
N PRO A 38 -7.76 9.17 -14.60
CA PRO A 38 -7.09 8.16 -15.42
C PRO A 38 -5.60 8.44 -15.59
N GLY A 39 -5.22 9.72 -15.71
CA GLY A 39 -3.83 10.16 -15.82
C GLY A 39 -3.02 9.86 -14.55
N LEU A 40 -3.60 10.10 -13.38
CA LEU A 40 -2.98 9.76 -12.10
C LEU A 40 -2.84 8.24 -11.93
N VAL A 41 -3.89 7.47 -12.21
CA VAL A 41 -3.86 6.01 -12.13
C VAL A 41 -2.78 5.43 -13.03
N ARG A 42 -2.68 5.90 -14.28
CA ARG A 42 -1.63 5.45 -15.20
C ARG A 42 -0.23 5.64 -14.61
N ARG A 43 0.04 6.77 -13.95
CA ARG A 43 1.33 7.01 -13.29
C ARG A 43 1.53 6.13 -12.07
N VAL A 44 0.49 5.95 -11.24
CA VAL A 44 0.52 5.01 -10.11
C VAL A 44 0.87 3.59 -10.57
N LEU A 45 0.28 3.11 -11.66
CA LEU A 45 0.52 1.74 -12.14
C LEU A 45 1.92 1.51 -12.71
N ALA A 46 2.67 2.57 -13.02
CA ALA A 46 4.07 2.44 -13.39
C ALA A 46 4.92 1.89 -12.23
N ASP A 47 4.58 2.27 -11.00
CA ASP A 47 5.31 1.87 -9.78
C ASP A 47 4.58 0.77 -8.99
N TYR A 48 3.26 0.65 -9.16
CA TYR A 48 2.38 -0.26 -8.42
C TYR A 48 1.55 -1.12 -9.40
N PRO A 49 2.17 -2.04 -10.15
CA PRO A 49 1.50 -2.75 -11.25
C PRO A 49 0.38 -3.70 -10.81
N THR A 50 0.41 -4.18 -9.56
CA THR A 50 -0.59 -5.10 -8.98
C THR A 50 -1.71 -4.37 -8.24
N LEU A 51 -1.71 -3.02 -8.22
CA LEU A 51 -2.63 -2.25 -7.39
C LEU A 51 -4.10 -2.48 -7.75
N LEU A 52 -4.40 -2.72 -9.03
CA LEU A 52 -5.78 -2.91 -9.49
C LEU A 52 -6.38 -4.25 -9.07
N ASP A 53 -5.54 -5.24 -8.74
CA ASP A 53 -5.98 -6.60 -8.39
C ASP A 53 -6.52 -6.72 -6.96
N HIS A 54 -6.34 -5.68 -6.14
CA HIS A 54 -6.82 -5.68 -4.76
C HIS A 54 -8.35 -5.70 -4.74
N ALA A 55 -8.91 -6.58 -3.93
CA ALA A 55 -10.34 -6.58 -3.65
C ALA A 55 -10.74 -5.25 -2.97
N CYS A 56 -11.84 -4.66 -3.41
CA CYS A 56 -12.33 -3.39 -2.90
C CYS A 56 -13.85 -3.48 -2.78
N VAL A 57 -14.39 -3.14 -1.60
CA VAL A 57 -15.84 -3.04 -1.43
C VAL A 57 -16.28 -1.65 -1.89
N ASN A 58 -17.01 -1.60 -2.99
CA ASN A 58 -17.56 -0.39 -3.60
C ASN A 58 -18.84 -0.73 -4.37
N ASP A 59 -19.49 0.29 -4.95
CA ASP A 59 -20.78 0.13 -5.64
C ASP A 59 -20.64 -0.24 -7.14
N GLU A 60 -19.43 -0.33 -7.68
CA GLU A 60 -19.15 -0.49 -9.13
C GLU A 60 -18.53 -1.84 -9.50
N GLY A 61 -17.84 -2.52 -8.58
CA GLY A 61 -17.28 -3.84 -8.79
C GLY A 61 -16.49 -4.38 -7.59
N ASP A 62 -15.96 -5.60 -7.70
CA ASP A 62 -15.34 -6.31 -6.57
C ASP A 62 -13.86 -5.94 -6.33
N THR A 63 -13.26 -5.16 -7.23
CA THR A 63 -11.83 -4.81 -7.18
C THR A 63 -11.60 -3.31 -7.24
N PHE A 64 -10.42 -2.88 -6.80
CA PHE A 64 -10.01 -1.48 -6.87
C PHE A 64 -10.01 -0.96 -8.31
N ALA A 65 -9.76 -1.83 -9.30
CA ALA A 65 -9.85 -1.49 -10.72
C ALA A 65 -11.15 -0.79 -11.12
N ALA A 66 -12.27 -1.16 -10.49
CA ALA A 66 -13.58 -0.62 -10.82
C ALA A 66 -13.68 0.88 -10.52
N VAL A 67 -12.96 1.37 -9.51
CA VAL A 67 -13.09 2.75 -9.00
C VAL A 67 -11.80 3.56 -9.09
N ALA A 68 -10.68 2.93 -9.50
CA ALA A 68 -9.34 3.49 -9.34
C ALA A 68 -9.18 4.89 -9.95
N ASP A 69 -9.83 5.19 -11.07
CA ASP A 69 -9.70 6.47 -11.79
C ASP A 69 -10.71 7.55 -11.40
N HIS A 70 -11.60 7.25 -10.45
CA HIS A 70 -12.60 8.19 -9.92
C HIS A 70 -12.90 7.98 -8.42
N THR A 71 -11.89 7.60 -7.65
CA THR A 71 -11.98 7.41 -6.19
C THR A 71 -11.25 8.52 -5.43
N SER A 72 -11.46 8.65 -4.12
CA SER A 72 -10.78 9.68 -3.33
C SER A 72 -9.28 9.40 -3.17
N LEU A 73 -8.46 10.47 -3.05
CA LEU A 73 -7.02 10.30 -2.77
C LEU A 73 -6.73 9.51 -1.48
N PRO A 74 -7.46 9.70 -0.36
CA PRO A 74 -7.31 8.85 0.83
C PRO A 74 -7.56 7.36 0.55
N HIS A 75 -8.55 7.03 -0.29
CA HIS A 75 -8.83 5.63 -0.65
C HIS A 75 -7.71 5.02 -1.51
N LEU A 76 -7.07 5.82 -2.38
CA LEU A 76 -5.85 5.40 -3.05
C LEU A 76 -4.71 5.11 -2.04
N VAL A 77 -4.52 5.96 -1.02
CA VAL A 77 -3.52 5.73 0.03
C VAL A 77 -3.75 4.41 0.75
N GLU A 78 -5.00 4.09 1.11
CA GLU A 78 -5.36 2.80 1.72
C GLU A 78 -4.83 1.62 0.90
N HIS A 79 -5.14 1.59 -0.40
CA HIS A 79 -4.73 0.51 -1.28
C HIS A 79 -3.21 0.46 -1.49
N LEU A 80 -2.52 1.62 -1.55
CA LEU A 80 -1.06 1.64 -1.64
C LEU A 80 -0.39 1.06 -0.38
N VAL A 81 -0.96 1.31 0.80
CA VAL A 81 -0.47 0.75 2.07
C VAL A 81 -0.67 -0.76 2.09
N ILE A 82 -1.85 -1.25 1.69
CA ILE A 82 -2.15 -2.68 1.59
C ILE A 82 -1.21 -3.35 0.59
N ASP A 83 -1.02 -2.76 -0.60
CA ASP A 83 -0.14 -3.29 -1.64
C ASP A 83 1.32 -3.40 -1.17
N ALA A 84 1.83 -2.38 -0.47
CA ALA A 84 3.18 -2.42 0.08
C ALA A 84 3.34 -3.55 1.12
N GLN A 85 2.37 -3.75 2.00
CA GLN A 85 2.40 -4.86 2.97
C GLN A 85 2.34 -6.24 2.30
N VAL A 86 1.52 -6.40 1.26
CA VAL A 86 1.45 -7.64 0.47
C VAL A 86 2.78 -7.93 -0.21
N ARG A 87 3.39 -6.93 -0.88
CA ARG A 87 4.69 -7.08 -1.55
C ARG A 87 5.81 -7.43 -0.57
N GLN A 88 5.85 -6.78 0.59
CA GLN A 88 6.88 -7.06 1.60
C GLN A 88 6.70 -8.45 2.22
N ALA A 89 5.47 -8.86 2.52
CA ALA A 89 5.19 -10.22 2.99
C ALA A 89 5.59 -11.29 1.96
N ALA A 90 5.31 -11.04 0.67
CA ALA A 90 5.73 -11.93 -0.42
C ALA A 90 7.26 -12.00 -0.55
N GLN A 91 7.97 -10.87 -0.43
CA GLN A 91 9.44 -10.83 -0.44
C GLN A 91 10.04 -11.58 0.76
N ALA A 92 9.52 -11.35 1.97
CA ALA A 92 9.95 -12.06 3.17
C ALA A 92 9.73 -13.57 3.04
N ALA A 93 8.58 -13.99 2.48
CA ALA A 93 8.31 -15.39 2.20
C ALA A 93 9.27 -16.00 1.17
N ALA A 94 9.63 -15.27 0.11
CA ALA A 94 10.57 -15.73 -0.90
C ALA A 94 12.00 -15.90 -0.35
N VAL A 95 12.43 -15.02 0.57
CA VAL A 95 13.74 -15.14 1.24
C VAL A 95 13.76 -16.31 2.24
N ALA A 96 12.61 -16.65 2.83
CA ALA A 96 12.48 -17.73 3.79
C ALA A 96 12.37 -19.14 3.15
N GLU A 97 12.18 -19.25 1.83
CA GLU A 97 12.18 -20.54 1.13
C GLU A 97 13.60 -21.16 1.18
N PRO A 98 13.78 -22.40 1.67
CA PRO A 98 15.08 -23.05 1.69
C PRO A 98 15.61 -23.27 0.26
N LEU A 99 16.91 -23.03 0.06
CA LEU A 99 17.65 -23.41 -1.15
C LEU A 99 17.29 -24.86 -1.57
N PRO A 100 17.10 -25.17 -2.87
CA PRO A 100 16.92 -26.56 -3.28
C PRO A 100 18.14 -27.37 -2.84
N SER A 101 17.92 -28.39 -2.00
CA SER A 101 18.99 -29.28 -1.56
C SER A 101 19.65 -29.91 -2.78
N ALA A 102 20.96 -29.73 -2.91
CA ALA A 102 21.76 -30.43 -3.89
C ALA A 102 21.51 -31.95 -3.81
N SER A 103 21.36 -32.56 -4.98
CA SER A 103 21.19 -34.00 -5.20
C SER A 103 22.00 -34.86 -4.24
N SER A 104 21.34 -35.80 -3.55
CA SER A 104 22.01 -36.96 -2.95
C SER A 104 21.70 -38.21 -3.78
N VAL A 105 22.58 -38.50 -4.74
CA VAL A 105 22.69 -39.84 -5.33
C VAL A 105 23.63 -40.66 -4.44
N HIS A 106 23.07 -41.72 -3.85
CA HIS A 106 23.72 -42.90 -3.25
C HIS A 106 24.69 -42.75 -2.05
N GLY A 107 24.27 -43.31 -0.89
CA GLY A 107 25.18 -43.73 0.17
C GLY A 107 24.47 -44.01 1.51
N ALA A 108 24.31 -45.28 1.86
CA ALA A 108 23.67 -45.75 3.09
C ALA A 108 24.50 -45.48 4.36
N ASN A 109 23.84 -45.15 5.49
CA ASN A 109 23.76 -45.99 6.71
C ASN A 109 23.39 -45.24 8.02
N ARG A 110 22.52 -45.92 8.78
CA ARG A 110 22.39 -46.02 10.26
C ARG A 110 21.71 -44.92 11.10
N ALA A 111 21.01 -45.45 12.11
CA ALA A 111 20.04 -44.86 13.01
C ALA A 111 20.64 -43.98 14.12
N GLY A 112 19.88 -42.96 14.51
CA GLY A 112 20.08 -42.15 15.71
C GLY A 112 18.94 -41.11 15.84
N GLU A 113 18.23 -41.17 16.98
CA GLU A 113 17.24 -40.23 17.54
C GLU A 113 16.63 -39.12 16.65
N ALA A 114 15.33 -39.25 16.39
CA ALA A 114 14.53 -38.19 15.81
C ALA A 114 14.21 -37.12 16.87
N ALA A 115 14.93 -35.99 16.79
CA ALA A 115 14.46 -34.71 17.33
C ALA A 115 13.11 -34.34 16.68
N PRO A 116 12.18 -33.68 17.39
CA PRO A 116 10.90 -33.32 16.81
C PRO A 116 11.14 -32.39 15.61
N PRO A 117 10.46 -32.60 14.46
CA PRO A 117 10.59 -31.68 13.35
C PRO A 117 10.12 -30.32 13.85
N PHE A 118 10.99 -29.31 13.72
CA PHE A 118 10.57 -27.92 13.74
C PHE A 118 9.32 -27.86 12.86
N ARG A 119 8.15 -27.61 13.45
CA ARG A 119 6.90 -27.48 12.71
C ARG A 119 7.16 -26.38 11.68
N ALA A 120 7.23 -26.74 10.40
CA ALA A 120 7.07 -25.79 9.33
C ALA A 120 5.77 -25.05 9.63
N ALA A 121 5.89 -23.80 10.08
CA ALA A 121 4.73 -22.99 10.41
C ALA A 121 3.91 -22.89 9.12
N ALA A 122 2.71 -23.46 9.13
CA ALA A 122 1.81 -23.37 8.00
C ALA A 122 1.69 -21.90 7.58
N LYS A 123 1.92 -21.61 6.29
CA LYS A 123 1.80 -20.27 5.72
C LYS A 123 0.39 -19.77 6.02
N LYS A 124 0.25 -18.88 7.01
CA LYS A 124 -0.97 -18.09 7.16
C LYS A 124 -1.02 -17.15 5.96
N SER A 125 -1.98 -17.37 5.07
CA SER A 125 -2.38 -16.37 4.08
C SER A 125 -2.84 -15.15 4.88
N THR A 126 -1.98 -14.16 5.00
CA THR A 126 -2.29 -12.93 5.73
C THR A 126 -3.13 -12.08 4.81
N MET A 127 -4.39 -11.85 5.20
CA MET A 127 -5.28 -10.91 4.53
C MET A 127 -5.12 -9.56 5.21
N TYR A 128 -4.82 -8.54 4.43
CA TYR A 128 -4.82 -7.15 4.86
C TYR A 128 -6.12 -6.51 4.38
N VAL A 129 -6.85 -5.92 5.31
CA VAL A 129 -8.06 -5.14 5.08
C VAL A 129 -7.84 -3.70 5.52
N GLY A 130 -8.54 -2.78 4.88
CA GLY A 130 -8.57 -1.37 5.26
C GLY A 130 -9.97 -0.77 5.10
N THR A 131 -10.09 0.46 5.57
CA THR A 131 -11.27 1.31 5.36
C THR A 131 -10.85 2.77 5.22
N THR A 132 -11.54 3.52 4.38
CA THR A 132 -11.38 4.96 4.22
C THR A 132 -12.68 5.68 4.51
N GLU A 133 -12.62 6.74 5.31
CA GLU A 133 -13.76 7.58 5.65
C GLU A 133 -13.40 9.07 5.59
N TRP A 134 -14.32 9.90 5.11
CA TRP A 134 -14.23 11.35 5.27
C TRP A 134 -14.88 11.76 6.59
N VAL A 135 -14.08 12.21 7.56
CA VAL A 135 -14.60 12.73 8.83
C VAL A 135 -15.15 14.15 8.67
N ASP A 136 -14.45 14.98 7.87
CA ASP A 136 -14.95 16.27 7.41
C ASP A 136 -14.41 16.53 6.00
N ARG A 137 -15.25 16.26 5.01
CA ARG A 137 -14.88 16.44 3.60
C ARG A 137 -14.62 17.89 3.22
N PHE A 138 -15.31 18.84 3.86
CA PHE A 138 -15.16 20.26 3.52
C PHE A 138 -13.84 20.83 4.08
N ALA A 139 -13.48 20.41 5.29
CA ALA A 139 -12.20 20.78 5.90
C ALA A 139 -11.02 19.92 5.43
N GLY A 140 -11.27 18.91 4.58
CA GLY A 140 -10.24 18.06 4.00
C GLY A 140 -9.74 16.96 4.94
N HIS A 141 -10.50 16.59 5.96
CA HIS A 141 -10.13 15.56 6.94
C HIS A 141 -10.68 14.19 6.56
N ALA A 142 -9.78 13.24 6.35
CA ALA A 142 -10.09 11.84 6.11
C ALA A 142 -9.35 10.94 7.09
N VAL A 143 -9.89 9.76 7.34
CA VAL A 143 -9.28 8.71 8.15
C VAL A 143 -9.12 7.47 7.28
N VAL A 144 -7.92 6.88 7.33
CA VAL A 144 -7.60 5.60 6.70
C VAL A 144 -7.19 4.63 7.80
N GLU A 145 -7.91 3.53 7.94
CA GLU A 145 -7.56 2.44 8.84
C GLU A 145 -7.05 1.25 8.03
N VAL A 146 -5.91 0.67 8.41
CA VAL A 146 -5.37 -0.52 7.74
C VAL A 146 -4.88 -1.53 8.77
N SER A 147 -5.34 -2.77 8.64
CA SER A 147 -4.82 -3.91 9.42
C SER A 147 -3.36 -4.21 9.07
N TYR A 148 -2.61 -4.73 10.03
CA TYR A 148 -1.18 -4.99 9.84
C TYR A 148 -0.74 -6.26 10.58
N THR A 149 0.42 -6.77 10.19
CA THR A 149 1.12 -7.85 10.93
C THR A 149 2.46 -7.41 11.49
N ASP A 150 3.07 -6.38 10.88
CA ASP A 150 4.29 -5.71 11.31
C ASP A 150 4.01 -4.19 11.30
N ASP A 151 4.10 -3.58 12.48
CA ASP A 151 3.77 -2.17 12.70
C ASP A 151 4.79 -1.24 12.04
N LEU A 152 6.08 -1.55 12.11
CA LEU A 152 7.13 -0.77 11.46
C LEU A 152 6.98 -0.77 9.94
N THR A 153 6.62 -1.93 9.39
CA THR A 153 6.29 -2.09 7.98
C THR A 153 5.08 -1.23 7.61
N ALA A 154 3.98 -1.32 8.37
CA ALA A 154 2.77 -0.55 8.09
C ALA A 154 2.99 0.97 8.23
N LEU A 155 3.69 1.43 9.26
CA LEU A 155 4.04 2.84 9.44
C LEU A 155 4.88 3.39 8.29
N ARG A 156 5.85 2.61 7.80
CA ARG A 156 6.64 2.98 6.61
C ARG A 156 5.76 3.05 5.37
N SER A 157 4.89 2.06 5.18
CA SER A 157 3.95 2.03 4.05
C SER A 157 3.04 3.26 4.02
N PHE A 158 2.53 3.73 5.16
CA PHE A 158 1.74 4.97 5.21
C PHE A 158 2.53 6.19 4.75
N ARG A 159 3.75 6.36 5.26
CA ARG A 159 4.63 7.45 4.85
C ARG A 159 4.92 7.39 3.35
N ASP A 160 5.32 6.22 2.86
CA ASP A 160 5.76 6.04 1.47
C ASP A 160 4.58 6.20 0.49
N ALA A 161 3.38 5.72 0.85
CA ALA A 161 2.15 5.92 0.08
C ALA A 161 1.79 7.41 -0.05
N VAL A 162 1.82 8.17 1.04
CA VAL A 162 1.55 9.62 1.01
C VAL A 162 2.60 10.37 0.19
N CYS A 163 3.88 10.03 0.36
CA CYS A 163 4.96 10.60 -0.46
C CYS A 163 4.75 10.30 -1.95
N ALA A 164 4.38 9.06 -2.30
CA ALA A 164 4.11 8.67 -3.69
C ALA A 164 2.94 9.45 -4.28
N VAL A 165 1.80 9.52 -3.58
CA VAL A 165 0.64 10.30 -4.06
C VAL A 165 1.01 11.77 -4.26
N ASN A 166 1.71 12.39 -3.30
CA ASN A 166 2.16 13.78 -3.43
C ASN A 166 3.07 13.99 -4.65
N HIS A 167 3.99 13.07 -4.91
CA HIS A 167 4.87 13.14 -6.07
C HIS A 167 4.09 13.03 -7.38
N LEU A 168 3.24 12.00 -7.51
CA LEU A 168 2.49 11.69 -8.73
C LEU A 168 1.40 12.73 -9.05
N VAL A 169 0.86 13.40 -8.02
CA VAL A 169 -0.04 14.54 -8.20
C VAL A 169 0.74 15.75 -8.72
N LYS A 170 1.92 16.05 -8.15
CA LYS A 170 2.76 17.17 -8.62
C LYS A 170 3.20 16.96 -10.07
N GLU A 171 3.65 15.76 -10.45
CA GLU A 171 4.03 15.44 -11.83
C GLU A 171 2.88 15.67 -12.82
N GLY A 172 1.65 15.27 -12.46
CA GLY A 172 0.48 15.49 -13.32
C GLY A 172 0.17 16.97 -13.56
N VAL A 173 0.37 17.83 -12.55
CA VAL A 173 0.22 19.27 -12.71
C VAL A 173 1.24 19.83 -13.71
N TYR A 174 2.48 19.32 -13.68
CA TYR A 174 3.52 19.71 -14.63
C TYR A 174 3.23 19.23 -16.05
N ASP A 175 2.74 18.00 -16.23
CA ASP A 175 2.33 17.46 -17.54
C ASP A 175 1.19 18.26 -18.19
N ASP A 176 0.17 18.64 -17.41
CA ASP A 176 -0.99 19.42 -17.89
C ASP A 176 -0.63 20.87 -18.24
N CYS A 177 0.41 21.43 -17.63
CA CYS A 177 0.93 22.75 -17.98
C CYS A 177 1.83 22.71 -19.21
N SER A 178 2.65 21.66 -19.36
CA SER A 178 3.57 21.51 -20.50
C SER A 178 2.88 21.11 -21.80
N SER A 179 1.66 20.53 -21.72
CA SER A 179 0.82 20.20 -22.88
C SER A 179 -0.05 21.35 -23.39
N ARG A 180 -0.02 22.52 -22.73
CA ARG A 180 -0.79 23.72 -23.08
C ARG A 180 0.05 24.85 -23.73
N LEU A 181 1.32 24.58 -24.05
CA LEU A 181 2.23 25.45 -24.81
C LEU A 181 2.48 24.88 -26.21
#